data_AF-A0A8H3HUL5-F1
#
_entry.id   AF-A0A8H3HUL5-F1
#
_cell.length_a   1.000
_cell.length_b   1.000
_cell.length_c   1.000
_cell.angle_alpha   90.00
_cell.angle_beta   90.00
_cell.angle_gamma   90.00
#
_symmetry.space_group_name_H-M   'P 1'
#
loop_
_entity.id
_entity.type
_entity.pdbx_description
1 polymer ?
#
loop_
_entity_poly.entity_id
_entity_poly.type
_entity_poly.pdbx_seq_one_letter_code
_entity_poly.pdbx_strand_id
1 'polypeptide(L)'
;MALAMKDEGRSPCLMRIKQRGLEFYNPEKVARMMVDPPRQPEGRKLEDIPIFMRKKLPLNFPDNSHLPIVGEKELFRGTPDEVALRFKNKGNDFFRARKWWDAREAYIEAMEFGPSDPKLVEVLYLNMAAANLELKYWPGVLNNAAMAITLNLKSSKAYYRAARALIHFERYEEALDCCKR
;
A
#
# COMPACT_ATOMS: atom_id res chain seq x y z
N MET A 1 -46.38 2.90 -17.75
CA MET A 1 -45.68 2.25 -16.62
C MET A 1 -44.51 1.48 -17.22
N ALA A 2 -43.28 2.03 -17.31
CA ALA A 2 -42.22 1.97 -16.28
C ALA A 2 -41.99 0.53 -15.79
N LEU A 3 -40.82 -0.11 -15.90
CA LEU A 3 -39.43 0.37 -15.82
C LEU A 3 -38.54 -0.28 -16.90
N ALA A 4 -37.73 0.55 -17.54
CA ALA A 4 -36.44 0.13 -18.09
C ALA A 4 -35.36 0.51 -17.07
N MET A 5 -34.53 -0.43 -16.63
CA MET A 5 -33.15 -0.13 -16.21
C MET A 5 -32.22 -1.28 -16.59
N LYS A 6 -31.42 -0.97 -17.60
CA LYS A 6 -30.26 -1.70 -18.12
C LYS A 6 -29.20 -1.78 -17.02
N ASP A 7 -28.68 -2.97 -16.74
CA ASP A 7 -27.43 -3.13 -15.98
C ASP A 7 -26.47 -4.14 -16.65
N GLU A 8 -26.57 -4.27 -17.97
CA GLU A 8 -25.66 -5.06 -18.80
C GLU A 8 -24.72 -4.11 -19.56
N GLY A 9 -23.47 -3.97 -19.09
CA GLY A 9 -22.44 -3.26 -19.85
C GLY A 9 -21.34 -2.53 -19.08
N ARG A 10 -21.35 -2.52 -17.74
CA ARG A 10 -20.24 -1.91 -16.99
C ARG A 10 -19.14 -2.92 -16.72
N SER A 11 -18.16 -2.99 -17.63
CA SER A 11 -16.86 -3.59 -17.35
C SER A 11 -16.36 -3.12 -15.97
N PRO A 12 -15.79 -4.01 -15.14
CA PRO A 12 -15.28 -3.67 -13.81
C PRO A 12 -14.39 -2.43 -13.89
N CYS A 13 -14.46 -1.52 -12.92
CA CYS A 13 -13.69 -0.27 -12.90
C CYS A 13 -12.21 -0.49 -13.26
N LEU A 14 -11.63 -1.61 -12.82
CA LEU A 14 -10.27 -2.09 -13.14
C LEU A 14 -9.99 -2.34 -14.63
N MET A 15 -10.96 -2.87 -15.38
CA MET A 15 -10.81 -3.11 -16.82
C MET A 15 -10.81 -1.79 -17.60
N ARG A 16 -11.64 -0.82 -17.17
CA ARG A 16 -11.61 0.55 -17.70
C ARG A 16 -10.32 1.29 -17.32
N ILE A 17 -9.80 1.06 -16.10
CA ILE A 17 -8.50 1.60 -15.65
C ILE A 17 -7.35 1.15 -16.55
N LYS A 18 -7.36 -0.11 -17.03
CA LYS A 18 -6.34 -0.66 -17.94
C LYS A 18 -6.56 -0.27 -19.40
N GLN A 19 -7.79 -0.30 -19.90
CA GLN A 19 -8.10 -0.06 -21.33
C GLN A 19 -7.95 1.41 -21.74
N ARG A 20 -8.37 2.37 -20.89
CA ARG A 20 -8.22 3.82 -21.20
C ARG A 20 -6.80 4.36 -20.99
N GLY A 21 -5.92 3.61 -20.32
CA GLY A 21 -4.51 3.96 -20.20
C GLY A 21 -3.77 4.01 -21.54
N LEU A 22 -4.33 3.38 -22.60
CA LEU A 22 -3.77 3.40 -23.95
C LEU A 22 -4.31 4.55 -24.84
N GLU A 23 -5.52 5.04 -24.62
CA GLU A 23 -6.20 5.92 -25.60
C GLU A 23 -5.71 7.38 -25.57
N PHE A 24 -5.02 7.80 -24.52
CA PHE A 24 -4.38 9.12 -24.44
C PHE A 24 -3.03 9.02 -23.73
N TYR A 25 -1.99 8.61 -24.45
CA TYR A 25 -0.61 8.67 -23.97
C TYR A 25 -0.22 10.15 -23.76
N ASN A 26 -0.38 10.63 -22.52
CA ASN A 26 0.20 11.89 -22.07
C ASN A 26 1.46 11.55 -21.26
N PRO A 27 2.68 11.82 -21.79
CA PRO A 27 3.93 11.44 -21.15
C PRO A 27 4.09 12.06 -19.75
N GLU A 28 3.54 13.25 -19.50
CA GLU A 28 3.59 13.90 -18.19
C GLU A 28 2.72 13.20 -17.15
N LYS A 29 1.57 12.65 -17.56
CA LYS A 29 0.69 11.87 -16.67
C LYS A 29 1.31 10.50 -16.36
N VAL A 30 1.96 9.89 -17.33
CA VAL A 30 2.71 8.63 -17.15
C VAL A 30 3.89 8.85 -16.21
N ALA A 31 4.64 9.95 -16.38
CA ALA A 31 5.75 10.30 -15.48
C ALA A 31 5.28 10.45 -14.03
N ARG A 32 4.12 11.06 -13.79
CA ARG A 32 3.50 11.15 -12.45
C ARG A 32 3.16 9.79 -11.84
N MET A 33 2.88 8.77 -12.67
CA MET A 33 2.61 7.40 -12.21
C MET A 33 3.89 6.59 -11.95
N MET A 34 5.02 7.00 -12.54
CA MET A 34 6.33 6.35 -12.42
C MET A 34 7.26 7.09 -11.45
N VAL A 35 6.69 7.77 -10.45
CA VAL A 35 7.48 8.40 -9.38
C VAL A 35 8.08 7.32 -8.49
N ASP A 36 9.35 7.47 -8.16
CA ASP A 36 10.03 6.60 -7.20
C ASP A 36 9.37 6.67 -5.81
N PRO A 37 9.41 5.60 -5.02
CA PRO A 37 8.98 5.65 -3.63
C PRO A 37 9.73 6.75 -2.86
N PRO A 38 9.07 7.36 -1.86
CA PRO A 38 9.65 8.46 -1.10
C PRO A 38 10.98 8.04 -0.48
N ARG A 39 12.00 8.90 -0.63
CA ARG A 39 13.32 8.69 -0.03
C ARG A 39 13.18 8.52 1.48
N GLN A 40 14.02 7.65 2.03
CA GLN A 40 14.09 7.45 3.47
C GLN A 40 14.41 8.79 4.16
N PRO A 41 13.77 9.12 5.30
CA PRO A 41 14.07 10.34 6.05
C PRO A 41 15.56 10.42 6.42
N GLU A 42 16.17 11.58 6.20
CA GLU A 42 17.56 11.88 6.58
C GLU A 42 17.71 11.84 8.11
N GLY A 43 18.86 11.35 8.60
CA GLY A 43 19.15 11.26 10.03
C GLY A 43 18.61 10.01 10.73
N ARG A 44 17.99 9.06 10.01
CA ARG A 44 17.76 7.72 10.56
C ARG A 44 19.08 7.00 10.73
N LYS A 45 19.41 6.65 11.96
CA LYS A 45 20.56 5.80 12.23
C LYS A 45 20.23 4.38 11.76
N LEU A 46 21.21 3.63 11.27
CA LEU A 46 21.03 2.21 10.91
C LEU A 46 20.53 1.36 12.11
N GLU A 47 20.69 1.92 13.30
CA GLU A 47 20.20 1.47 14.59
C GLU A 47 18.68 1.66 14.73
N ASP A 48 18.11 2.77 14.27
CA ASP A 48 16.65 2.98 14.27
C ASP A 48 15.94 2.09 13.25
N ILE A 49 16.70 1.56 12.28
CA ILE A 49 16.22 0.65 11.25
C ILE A 49 16.09 -0.74 11.88
N PRO A 50 14.87 -1.29 11.99
CA PRO A 50 14.68 -2.64 12.46
C PRO A 50 15.52 -3.62 11.64
N ILE A 51 16.14 -4.59 12.33
CA ILE A 51 17.13 -5.52 11.76
C ILE A 51 16.65 -6.16 10.45
N PHE A 52 15.36 -6.43 10.31
CA PHE A 52 14.75 -7.03 9.12
C PHE A 52 14.79 -6.14 7.85
N MET A 53 14.88 -4.80 7.95
CA MET A 53 15.00 -3.88 6.79
C MET A 53 16.44 -3.77 6.27
N ARG A 54 17.43 -4.23 7.04
CA ARG A 54 18.85 -4.06 6.72
C ARG A 54 19.29 -4.84 5.47
N LYS A 55 18.57 -5.91 5.10
CA LYS A 55 18.87 -6.73 3.90
C LYS A 55 18.73 -5.97 2.58
N LYS A 56 18.07 -4.81 2.57
CA LYS A 56 17.87 -3.96 1.39
C LYS A 56 18.76 -2.70 1.38
N LEU A 57 19.65 -2.52 2.37
CA LEU A 57 20.52 -1.34 2.47
C LEU A 57 21.88 -1.59 1.80
N PRO A 58 22.48 -0.60 1.11
CA PRO A 58 23.81 -0.73 0.51
C PRO A 58 24.88 -0.93 1.59
N LEU A 59 25.94 -1.68 1.23
CA LEU A 59 26.90 -2.34 2.12
C LEU A 59 27.70 -1.45 3.10
N ASN A 60 27.67 -0.12 2.94
CA ASN A 60 28.57 0.81 3.64
C ASN A 60 27.84 1.68 4.67
N PHE A 61 27.53 1.11 5.84
CA PHE A 61 27.02 1.88 6.97
C PHE A 61 27.83 1.59 8.25
N PRO A 62 28.25 2.62 9.01
CA PRO A 62 29.05 2.44 10.21
C PRO A 62 28.22 2.04 11.45
N ASP A 63 28.90 1.29 12.32
CA ASP A 63 28.56 0.52 13.53
C ASP A 63 27.26 0.81 14.34
N ASN A 64 26.64 -0.26 14.89
CA ASN A 64 25.29 -0.28 15.50
C ASN A 64 25.24 -0.97 16.90
N SER A 65 25.97 -0.48 17.88
CA SER A 65 26.21 -1.18 19.14
C SER A 65 25.15 -1.00 20.25
N HIS A 66 23.98 -0.37 20.00
CA HIS A 66 23.06 0.01 21.08
C HIS A 66 21.61 -0.50 21.01
N LEU A 67 21.27 -1.43 20.12
CA LEU A 67 19.92 -2.02 20.09
C LEU A 67 19.79 -3.27 20.98
N PRO A 68 18.64 -3.46 21.65
CA PRO A 68 18.33 -4.74 22.29
C PRO A 68 18.17 -5.81 21.21
N ILE A 69 19.11 -6.75 21.20
CA ILE A 69 19.07 -7.98 20.42
C ILE A 69 17.95 -8.86 20.99
N VAL A 70 16.68 -8.54 20.68
CA VAL A 70 15.62 -9.54 20.78
C VAL A 70 15.86 -10.48 19.62
N GLY A 71 16.37 -11.69 19.93
CA GLY A 71 16.91 -12.61 18.95
C GLY A 71 15.95 -12.82 17.78
N GLU A 72 16.46 -12.70 16.55
CA GLU A 72 15.73 -12.88 15.30
C GLU A 72 14.83 -14.14 15.31
N LYS A 73 15.27 -15.19 16.01
CA LYS A 73 14.53 -16.44 16.22
C LYS A 73 13.17 -16.28 16.92
N GLU A 74 13.03 -15.33 17.84
CA GLU A 74 11.77 -15.10 18.58
C GLU A 74 10.75 -14.30 17.74
N LEU A 75 11.23 -13.40 16.88
CA LEU A 75 10.38 -12.55 16.03
C LEU A 75 9.71 -13.36 14.91
N PHE A 76 10.43 -14.34 14.35
CA PHE A 76 9.95 -15.24 13.29
C PHE A 76 9.33 -16.54 13.82
N ARG A 77 9.12 -16.64 15.14
CA ARG A 77 8.48 -17.81 15.74
C ARG A 77 6.97 -17.72 15.59
N GLY A 78 6.41 -18.58 14.75
CA GLY A 78 4.95 -18.71 14.56
C GLY A 78 4.59 -19.12 13.14
N THR A 79 3.28 -19.20 12.87
CA THR A 79 2.80 -19.34 11.49
C THR A 79 3.04 -18.04 10.70
N PRO A 80 3.13 -18.09 9.36
CA PRO A 80 3.26 -16.89 8.52
C PRO A 80 2.22 -15.81 8.83
N ASP A 81 0.98 -16.23 9.12
CA ASP A 81 -0.13 -15.34 9.48
C ASP A 81 0.07 -14.67 10.85
N GLU A 82 0.56 -15.41 11.86
CA GLU A 82 0.87 -14.85 13.17
C GLU A 82 2.01 -13.84 13.11
N VAL A 83 3.06 -14.14 12.35
CA VAL A 83 4.18 -13.24 12.13
C VAL A 83 3.70 -11.98 11.41
N ALA A 84 2.98 -12.13 10.28
CA ALA A 84 2.39 -11.02 9.56
C ALA A 84 1.47 -10.15 10.44
N LEU A 85 0.70 -10.76 11.34
CA LEU A 85 -0.17 -10.04 12.27
C LEU A 85 0.63 -9.18 13.27
N ARG A 86 1.77 -9.68 13.77
CA ARG A 86 2.67 -8.90 14.64
C ARG A 86 3.23 -7.69 13.90
N PHE A 87 3.70 -7.88 12.66
CA PHE A 87 4.20 -6.79 11.82
C PHE A 87 3.09 -5.78 11.47
N LYS A 88 1.87 -6.25 11.19
CA LYS A 88 0.69 -5.39 11.02
C LYS A 88 0.43 -4.52 12.27
N ASN A 89 0.50 -5.10 13.46
CA ASN A 89 0.30 -4.36 14.71
C ASN A 89 1.41 -3.32 14.91
N LYS A 90 2.67 -3.70 14.66
CA LYS A 90 3.81 -2.76 14.70
C LYS A 90 3.65 -1.60 13.70
N GLY A 91 3.21 -1.89 12.48
CA GLY A 91 2.89 -0.88 11.48
C GLY A 91 1.78 0.07 11.94
N ASN A 92 0.76 -0.44 12.63
CA ASN A 92 -0.31 0.39 13.21
C ASN A 92 0.22 1.33 14.30
N ASP A 93 1.18 0.88 15.11
CA ASP A 93 1.80 1.71 16.15
C ASP A 93 2.64 2.83 15.53
N PHE A 94 3.40 2.54 14.47
CA PHE A 94 4.10 3.57 13.70
C PHE A 94 3.13 4.55 13.03
N PHE A 95 2.01 4.05 12.51
CA PHE A 95 0.98 4.89 11.91
C PHE A 95 0.37 5.85 12.94
N ARG A 96 0.06 5.37 14.16
CA ARG A 96 -0.40 6.22 15.26
C ARG A 96 0.64 7.26 15.68
N ALA A 97 1.92 6.88 15.65
CA ALA A 97 3.04 7.77 15.91
C ALA A 97 3.37 8.75 14.77
N ARG A 98 2.56 8.78 13.70
CA ARG A 98 2.77 9.59 12.48
C ARG A 98 4.09 9.29 11.74
N LYS A 99 4.67 8.12 11.99
CA LYS A 99 5.85 7.61 11.29
C LYS A 99 5.41 6.83 10.05
N TRP A 100 4.92 7.54 9.04
CA TRP A 100 4.25 6.94 7.88
C TRP A 100 5.16 6.03 7.05
N TRP A 101 6.43 6.40 6.90
CA TRP A 101 7.43 5.59 6.20
C TRP A 101 7.67 4.27 6.93
N ASP A 102 7.86 4.31 8.25
CA ASP A 102 8.02 3.08 9.07
C ASP A 102 6.80 2.18 9.01
N ALA A 103 5.62 2.78 9.05
CA ALA A 103 4.37 2.04 8.93
C ALA A 103 4.29 1.31 7.59
N ARG A 104 4.61 2.00 6.48
CA ARG A 104 4.64 1.42 5.13
C ARG A 104 5.56 0.21 5.06
N GLU A 105 6.80 0.34 5.52
CA GLU A 105 7.78 -0.76 5.46
C GLU A 105 7.34 -1.96 6.31
N ALA A 106 6.86 -1.71 7.53
CA ALA A 106 6.36 -2.78 8.40
C ALA A 106 5.22 -3.59 7.75
N TYR A 107 4.35 -2.94 6.97
CA TYR A 107 3.30 -3.64 6.24
C TYR A 107 3.81 -4.39 5.00
N ILE A 108 4.81 -3.86 4.30
CA ILE A 108 5.45 -4.55 3.16
C ILE A 108 6.06 -5.87 3.65
N GLU A 109 6.74 -5.85 4.77
CA GLU A 109 7.36 -7.05 5.33
C GLU A 109 6.33 -8.05 5.84
N ALA A 110 5.25 -7.56 6.48
CA ALA A 110 4.13 -8.41 6.84
C ALA A 110 3.61 -9.19 5.61
N MET A 111 3.67 -8.58 4.43
CA MET A 111 3.30 -9.22 3.16
C MET A 111 4.39 -10.15 2.62
N GLU A 112 5.67 -9.87 2.83
CA GLU A 112 6.80 -10.73 2.43
C GLU A 112 6.80 -12.08 3.15
N PHE A 113 6.25 -12.17 4.36
CA PHE A 113 6.06 -13.45 5.05
C PHE A 113 4.99 -14.34 4.39
N GLY A 114 4.24 -13.81 3.42
CA GLY A 114 3.23 -14.57 2.67
C GLY A 114 2.07 -15.04 3.54
N PRO A 115 1.34 -14.13 4.22
CA PRO A 115 0.13 -14.50 4.96
C PRO A 115 -0.87 -15.18 4.02
N SER A 116 -1.47 -16.27 4.52
CA SER A 116 -2.45 -17.07 3.81
C SER A 116 -3.88 -16.56 4.00
N ASP A 117 -4.15 -15.85 5.10
CA ASP A 117 -5.49 -15.30 5.38
C ASP A 117 -5.81 -14.12 4.44
N PRO A 118 -6.79 -14.26 3.52
CA PRO A 118 -7.14 -13.21 2.58
C PRO A 118 -7.65 -11.94 3.28
N LYS A 119 -8.23 -12.04 4.49
CA LYS A 119 -8.67 -10.86 5.25
C LYS A 119 -7.47 -10.10 5.80
N LEU A 120 -6.45 -10.80 6.28
CA LEU A 120 -5.20 -10.18 6.73
C LEU A 120 -4.49 -9.50 5.56
N VAL A 121 -4.41 -10.18 4.41
CA VAL A 121 -3.84 -9.63 3.16
C VAL A 121 -4.59 -8.36 2.73
N GLU A 122 -5.92 -8.37 2.74
CA GLU A 122 -6.74 -7.18 2.43
C GLU A 122 -6.40 -6.00 3.36
N VAL A 123 -6.37 -6.26 4.68
CA VAL A 123 -6.08 -5.24 5.70
C VAL A 123 -4.67 -4.67 5.51
N LEU A 124 -3.69 -5.51 5.17
CA LEU A 124 -2.32 -5.05 4.90
C LEU A 124 -2.27 -4.11 3.69
N TYR A 125 -2.88 -4.49 2.55
CA TYR A 125 -2.95 -3.61 1.38
C TYR A 125 -3.65 -2.28 1.68
N LEU A 126 -4.76 -2.33 2.43
CA LEU A 126 -5.45 -1.13 2.88
C LEU A 126 -4.52 -0.24 3.72
N ASN A 127 -3.86 -0.80 4.72
CA ASN A 127 -2.99 -0.04 5.60
C ASN A 127 -1.77 0.54 4.87
N MET A 128 -1.20 -0.20 3.91
CA MET A 128 -0.15 0.31 3.02
C MET A 128 -0.66 1.47 2.15
N ALA A 129 -1.86 1.35 1.59
CA ALA A 129 -2.48 2.45 0.84
C ALA A 129 -2.68 3.69 1.73
N ALA A 130 -3.03 3.51 3.01
CA ALA A 130 -3.16 4.61 3.97
C ALA A 130 -1.82 5.29 4.25
N ALA A 131 -0.76 4.51 4.51
CA ALA A 131 0.57 5.05 4.76
C ALA A 131 1.12 5.81 3.53
N ASN A 132 0.95 5.24 2.33
CA ASN A 132 1.32 5.90 1.09
C ASN A 132 0.54 7.19 0.82
N LEU A 133 -0.71 7.27 1.28
CA LEU A 133 -1.56 8.46 1.17
C LEU A 133 -0.98 9.64 1.96
N GLU A 134 -0.54 9.37 3.20
CA GLU A 134 0.11 10.37 4.06
C GLU A 134 1.48 10.77 3.54
N LEU A 135 2.22 9.84 2.95
CA LEU A 135 3.48 10.10 2.26
C LEU A 135 3.31 10.82 0.91
N LYS A 136 2.07 11.03 0.45
CA LYS A 136 1.74 11.54 -0.89
C LYS A 136 2.38 10.74 -2.03
N TYR A 137 2.59 9.44 -1.79
CA TYR A 137 3.11 8.50 -2.78
C TYR A 137 1.95 7.86 -3.56
N TRP A 138 1.39 8.62 -4.50
CA TRP A 138 0.17 8.26 -5.23
C TRP A 138 0.22 6.95 -6.03
N PRO A 139 1.32 6.59 -6.71
CA PRO A 139 1.40 5.30 -7.41
C PRO A 139 1.21 4.12 -6.45
N GLY A 140 1.85 4.19 -5.29
CA GLY A 140 1.70 3.17 -4.24
C GLY A 140 0.31 3.15 -3.60
N VAL A 141 -0.38 4.30 -3.51
CA VAL A 141 -1.79 4.32 -3.06
C VAL A 141 -2.68 3.56 -4.05
N LEU A 142 -2.58 3.89 -5.33
CA LEU A 142 -3.44 3.33 -6.36
C LEU A 142 -3.23 1.83 -6.53
N ASN A 143 -1.98 1.37 -6.56
CA ASN A 143 -1.67 -0.06 -6.69
C ASN A 143 -2.20 -0.86 -5.50
N ASN A 144 -1.92 -0.41 -4.27
CA ASN A 144 -2.36 -1.12 -3.07
C ASN A 144 -3.89 -1.10 -2.91
N ALA A 145 -4.54 0.01 -3.25
CA ALA A 145 -6.00 0.09 -3.25
C ALA A 145 -6.62 -0.83 -4.30
N ALA A 146 -6.02 -0.93 -5.50
CA ALA A 146 -6.46 -1.85 -6.53
C ALA A 146 -6.37 -3.31 -6.06
N MET A 147 -5.24 -3.71 -5.45
CA MET A 147 -5.09 -5.05 -4.88
C MET A 147 -6.13 -5.33 -3.79
N ALA A 148 -6.38 -4.38 -2.88
CA ALA A 148 -7.43 -4.53 -1.87
C ALA A 148 -8.84 -4.70 -2.47
N ILE A 149 -9.16 -3.97 -3.55
CA ILE A 149 -10.44 -4.12 -4.27
C ILE A 149 -10.54 -5.51 -4.92
N THR A 150 -9.44 -6.06 -5.46
CA THR A 150 -9.45 -7.42 -6.04
C THR A 150 -9.77 -8.50 -5.00
N LEU A 151 -9.37 -8.29 -3.75
CA LEU A 151 -9.67 -9.20 -2.63
C LEU A 151 -11.08 -8.99 -2.09
N ASN A 152 -11.50 -7.73 -1.96
CA ASN A 152 -12.81 -7.36 -1.44
C ASN A 152 -13.45 -6.23 -2.24
N LEU A 153 -14.35 -6.61 -3.15
CA LEU A 153 -15.12 -5.71 -4.01
C LEU A 153 -16.10 -4.81 -3.25
N LYS A 154 -16.30 -5.00 -1.94
CA LYS A 154 -17.19 -4.18 -1.10
C LYS A 154 -16.43 -3.23 -0.17
N SER A 155 -15.11 -3.14 -0.32
CA SER A 155 -14.26 -2.35 0.58
C SER A 155 -14.34 -0.85 0.29
N SER A 156 -15.23 -0.13 0.99
CA SER A 156 -15.40 1.33 0.85
C SER A 156 -14.11 2.10 1.10
N LYS A 157 -13.26 1.63 2.03
CA LYS A 157 -11.94 2.22 2.32
C LYS A 157 -10.98 2.12 1.13
N ALA A 158 -11.03 1.02 0.38
CA ALA A 158 -10.18 0.83 -0.79
C ALA A 158 -10.61 1.79 -1.91
N TYR A 159 -11.91 1.86 -2.21
CA TYR A 159 -12.46 2.77 -3.21
C TYR A 159 -12.20 4.25 -2.88
N TYR A 160 -12.35 4.65 -1.62
CA TYR A 160 -12.02 6.01 -1.18
C TYR A 160 -10.55 6.38 -1.47
N ARG A 161 -9.61 5.49 -1.12
CA ARG A 161 -8.17 5.74 -1.33
C ARG A 161 -7.81 5.72 -2.82
N ALA A 162 -8.41 4.82 -3.60
CA ALA A 162 -8.27 4.79 -5.05
C ALA A 162 -8.79 6.09 -5.69
N ALA A 163 -9.97 6.56 -5.29
CA ALA A 163 -10.54 7.82 -5.79
C ALA A 163 -9.62 9.01 -5.51
N ARG A 164 -9.04 9.10 -4.30
CA ARG A 164 -8.05 10.15 -3.97
C ARG A 164 -6.82 10.12 -4.87
N ALA A 165 -6.28 8.94 -5.15
CA ALA A 165 -5.13 8.81 -6.06
C ALA A 165 -5.51 9.15 -7.51
N LEU A 166 -6.69 8.72 -7.97
CA LEU A 166 -7.20 9.02 -9.31
C LEU A 166 -7.43 10.53 -9.52
N ILE A 167 -7.91 11.25 -8.51
CA ILE A 167 -8.03 12.71 -8.53
C ILE A 167 -6.66 13.36 -8.74
N HIS A 168 -5.61 12.88 -8.05
CA HIS A 168 -4.25 13.40 -8.24
C HIS A 168 -3.72 13.17 -9.67
N PHE A 169 -4.10 12.05 -10.30
CA PHE A 169 -3.79 11.77 -11.70
C PHE A 169 -4.74 12.43 -12.71
N GLU A 170 -5.68 13.27 -12.24
CA GLU A 170 -6.71 13.93 -13.05
C GLU A 170 -7.59 12.92 -13.82
N ARG A 171 -7.78 11.71 -13.28
CA ARG A 171 -8.62 10.65 -13.82
C ARG A 171 -10.01 10.71 -13.19
N TYR A 172 -10.70 11.83 -13.42
CA TYR A 172 -11.93 12.18 -12.69
C TYR A 172 -13.09 11.22 -12.94
N GLU A 173 -13.26 10.73 -14.17
CA GLU A 173 -14.35 9.79 -14.48
C GLU A 173 -14.22 8.48 -13.68
N GLU A 174 -13.00 8.01 -13.48
CA GLU A 174 -12.71 6.77 -12.76
C GLU A 174 -12.78 6.98 -11.25
N ALA A 175 -12.39 8.17 -10.77
CA ALA A 175 -12.63 8.58 -9.39
C ALA A 175 -14.14 8.60 -9.08
N LEU A 176 -14.96 9.12 -9.99
CA LEU A 176 -16.42 9.11 -9.84
C LEU A 176 -17.01 7.70 -9.85
N ASP A 177 -16.48 6.76 -10.65
CA ASP A 177 -16.91 5.36 -10.62
C ASP A 177 -16.57 4.73 -9.25
N CYS A 178 -15.38 5.02 -8.70
CA CYS A 178 -15.00 4.58 -7.35
C CYS A 178 -15.94 5.14 -6.27
N CYS A 179 -16.35 6.41 -6.36
CA CYS A 179 -17.25 7.02 -5.38
C CYS A 179 -18.70 6.49 -5.42
N LYS A 180 -19.09 5.81 -6.51
CA LYS A 180 -20.43 5.22 -6.68
C LYS A 180 -20.53 3.79 -6.14
N ARG A 181 -19.42 3.20 -5.71
CA ARG A 181 -19.31 1.83 -5.18
C ARG A 181 -19.40 1.85 -3.65
#